data_AF-A0A484ZA05-F1
#
_entry.id   AF-A0A484ZA05-F1
#
_cell.length_a   1.000
_cell.length_b   1.000
_cell.length_c   1.000
_cell.angle_alpha   90.00
_cell.angle_beta   90.00
_cell.angle_gamma   90.00
#
_symmetry.space_group_name_H-M   'P 1'
#
loop_
_entity.id
_entity.type
_entity.pdbx_description
1 polymer ?
#
loop_
_entity_poly.entity_id
_entity_poly.type
_entity_poly.pdbx_seq_one_letter_code
_entity_poly.pdbx_strand_id
1 'polypeptide(L)' 'MLDIYKLVDFRVSKPELSAVFRKPGHKNYRECGDQLLRYFLKGLNVRLRGVSPESKKKGA' A
#
# COMPACT_ATOMS: atom_id res chain seq x y z
N MET A 1 2.80 -9.12 -1.43
CA MET A 1 2.09 -7.83 -1.41
C MET A 1 2.79 -6.79 -0.54
N LEU A 2 3.30 -7.15 0.65
CA LEU A 2 4.06 -6.21 1.50
C LEU A 2 5.23 -5.52 0.78
N ASP A 3 5.92 -6.24 -0.11
CA ASP A 3 7.05 -5.67 -0.84
C ASP A 3 6.65 -4.56 -1.81
N ILE A 4 5.39 -4.51 -2.25
CA ILE A 4 4.87 -3.41 -3.09
C ILE A 4 4.83 -2.11 -2.30
N TYR A 5 4.43 -2.16 -1.02
CA TYR A 5 4.41 -0.98 -0.16
C TYR A 5 5.83 -0.50 0.20
N LYS A 6 6.79 -1.43 0.34
CA LYS A 6 8.20 -1.09 0.58
C LYS A 6 8.83 -0.28 -0.55
N LEU A 7 8.37 -0.44 -1.80
CA LEU A 7 8.87 0.34 -2.95
C LEU A 7 8.59 1.83 -2.85
N VAL A 8 7.70 2.25 -1.96
CA VAL A 8 7.30 3.65 -1.74
C VAL A 8 7.47 4.07 -0.28
N ASP A 9 8.35 3.38 0.45
CA ASP A 9 8.64 3.60 1.88
C ASP A 9 7.40 3.61 2.80
N PHE A 10 6.33 2.93 2.37
CA PHE A 10 5.12 2.80 3.16
C PHE A 10 5.16 1.51 3.99
N ARG A 11 5.12 1.65 5.32
CA ARG A 11 5.14 0.51 6.24
C ARG A 11 3.72 0.03 6.50
N VAL A 12 3.47 -1.23 6.18
CA VAL A 12 2.22 -1.94 6.50
C VAL A 12 2.56 -3.24 7.18
N SER A 13 1.90 -3.54 8.29
CA SER A 13 2.07 -4.81 8.98
C SER A 13 1.21 -5.92 8.33
N LYS A 14 1.62 -7.18 8.52
CA LYS A 14 0.83 -8.34 8.04
C LYS A 14 -0.61 -8.37 8.61
N PRO A 15 -0.85 -8.06 9.90
CA PRO A 15 -2.20 -7.98 10.44
C PRO A 15 -3.05 -6.86 9.84
N GLU A 16 -2.50 -5.66 9.62
CA GLU A 16 -3.21 -4.55 8.98
C GLU A 16 -3.63 -4.91 7.56
N LEU A 17 -2.71 -5.50 6.78
CA LEU A 17 -3.03 -5.94 5.43
C LEU A 17 -4.11 -7.03 5.44
N SER A 18 -4.04 -7.97 6.39
CA SER A 18 -5.06 -9.01 6.54
C SER A 18 -6.42 -8.42 6.91
N ALA A 19 -6.48 -7.33 7.69
CA ALA A 19 -7.72 -6.73 8.15
C ALA A 19 -8.60 -6.23 6.99
N VAL A 20 -7.98 -5.67 5.94
CA VAL A 20 -8.71 -5.10 4.80
C VAL A 20 -9.27 -6.13 3.82
N PHE A 21 -8.76 -7.36 3.84
CA PHE A 21 -9.26 -8.46 3.01
C PHE A 21 -10.26 -9.37 3.72
N ARG A 22 -10.60 -9.09 4.99
CA ARG A 22 -11.61 -9.87 5.72
C ARG A 22 -13.01 -9.55 5.18
N LYS A 23 -13.95 -10.45 5.45
CA LYS A 23 -15.36 -10.19 5.16
C LYS A 23 -15.89 -9.06 6.05
N PRO A 24 -16.74 -8.16 5.53
CA PRO A 24 -17.49 -7.21 6.36
C PRO A 24 -18.22 -7.94 7.50
N GLY A 25 -18.20 -7.37 8.70
CA GLY A 25 -18.77 -7.98 9.91
C GLY A 25 -17.81 -8.84 10.73
N HIS A 26 -16.60 -9.15 10.22
CA HIS A 26 -15.56 -9.79 11.04
C HIS A 26 -15.01 -8.80 12.09
N LYS A 27 -14.78 -9.23 13.34
CA LYS A 27 -14.31 -8.36 14.45
C LYS A 27 -13.05 -7.51 14.19
N ASN A 28 -12.18 -8.01 13.31
CA ASN A 28 -10.96 -7.33 12.87
C ASN A 28 -11.01 -6.93 11.38
N TYR A 29 -12.18 -6.88 10.77
CA TYR A 29 -12.34 -6.25 9.45
C TYR A 29 -12.03 -4.77 9.60
N ARG A 30 -11.32 -4.23 8.62
CA ARG A 30 -11.13 -2.78 8.48
C ARG A 30 -11.44 -2.44 7.03
N GLU A 31 -12.13 -1.34 6.80
CA GLU A 31 -12.30 -0.85 5.44
C GLU A 31 -10.94 -0.47 4.84
N CYS A 32 -10.81 -0.66 3.53
CA CYS A 32 -9.61 -0.25 2.81
C CYS A 32 -9.62 1.27 2.68
N GLY A 33 -8.81 1.96 3.48
CA GLY A 33 -8.70 3.41 3.40
C GLY A 33 -7.94 3.90 2.17
N ASP A 34 -8.25 5.11 1.72
CA ASP A 34 -7.65 5.75 0.54
C ASP A 34 -6.13 5.77 0.57
N GLN A 35 -5.53 5.97 1.75
CA GLN A 35 -4.09 6.06 1.88
C GLN A 35 -3.39 4.72 1.59
N LEU A 36 -3.99 3.62 2.06
CA LEU A 36 -3.50 2.27 1.83
C LEU A 36 -3.58 1.94 0.33
N LEU A 37 -4.75 2.18 -0.28
CA LEU A 37 -4.96 1.95 -1.71
C LEU A 37 -4.01 2.81 -2.57
N ARG A 38 -3.85 4.09 -2.24
CA ARG A 38 -2.97 5.01 -2.96
C ARG A 38 -1.52 4.54 -2.97
N TYR A 39 -0.97 4.16 -1.81
CA TYR A 39 0.42 3.67 -1.76
C TYR A 39 0.58 2.32 -2.44
N PHE A 40 -0.43 1.46 -2.38
CA PHE A 40 -0.42 0.20 -3.12
C PHE A 40 -0.28 0.43 -4.63
N LEU A 41 -1.11 1.32 -5.19
CA LEU A 41 -1.09 1.66 -6.63
C LEU A 41 0.23 2.33 -7.04
N LYS A 42 0.79 3.21 -6.20
CA LYS A 42 2.12 3.79 -6.43
C LYS A 42 3.21 2.72 -6.46
N GLY A 43 3.20 1.80 -5.49
CA GLY A 43 4.14 0.68 -5.46
C GLY A 43 3.99 -0.26 -6.68
N LEU A 44 2.76 -0.51 -7.13
CA LEU A 44 2.50 -1.28 -8.34
C LEU A 44 3.06 -0.60 -9.59
N ASN A 45 2.91 0.72 -9.68
CA ASN A 45 3.49 1.49 -10.78
C ASN A 45 5.02 1.31 -10.82
N VAL A 46 5.70 1.48 -9.67
CA VAL A 46 7.14 1.25 -9.57
C VAL A 46 7.52 -0.18 -9.97
N ARG A 47 6.75 -1.18 -9.51
CA ARG A 47 7.04 -2.60 -9.82
C ARG A 47 6.85 -2.95 -11.29
N LEU A 48 5.84 -2.39 -11.96
CA LEU A 48 5.46 -2.79 -13.32
C LEU A 48 6.05 -1.88 -14.42
N ARG A 49 6.32 -0.61 -14.10
CA ARG A 49 6.77 0.41 -15.06
C ARG A 49 8.16 0.96 -14.74
N GLY A 50 8.75 0.58 -13.61
CA GLY A 50 9.96 1.21 -13.09
C GLY A 50 9.69 2.57 -12.47
N VAL A 51 10.75 3.25 -12.03
CA VAL A 51 10.63 4.56 -11.40
C VAL A 51 10.48 5.63 -12.48
N SER A 52 9.30 6.26 -12.57
CA SER A 52 9.15 7.50 -13.33
C SER A 52 9.95 8.62 -12.64
N PRO A 53 10.70 9.46 -13.38
CA PRO A 53 11.54 10.52 -12.82
C PRO A 53 10.80 11.51 -11.91
N GLU A 54 9.47 11.60 -12.01
CA GLU A 54 8.66 12.53 -11.22
C GLU A 54 8.40 12.10 -9.77
N SER A 55 8.62 10.84 -9.42
CA SER A 55 8.20 10.29 -8.10
C SER A 55 9.20 10.53 -6.95
N LYS A 56 10.40 11.06 -7.22
CA LYS A 56 11.44 11.31 -6.19
C LYS A 56 11.25 12.59 -5.36
N LYS A 57 10.27 13.45 -5.69
CA LYS A 57 10.01 14.69 -4.92
C LYS A 57 8.92 14.46 -3.87
N LYS A 58 9.28 13.98 -2.68
CA LYS A 58 8.58 14.23 -1.39
C LYS A 58 9.29 13.43 -0.29
N GLY A 59 10.29 14.06 0.31
CA GLY A 59 11.12 13.52 1.36
C GLY A 59 12.27 14.49 1.65
N ALA A 60 11.91 15.72 2.00
CA ALA A 60 12.77 16.70 2.67
C ALA A 60 12.05 17.11 3.95
#